data_AF-A0A937HYE8-F1
#
_entry.id   AF-A0A937HYE8-F1
#
_cell.length_a   1.000
_cell.length_b   1.000
_cell.length_c   1.000
_cell.angle_alpha   90.00
_cell.angle_beta   90.00
_cell.angle_gamma   90.00
#
_symmetry.space_group_name_H-M   'P 1'
#
loop_
_entity.id
_entity.type
_entity.pdbx_description
1 polymer ?
#
loop_
_entity_poly.entity_id
_entity_poly.type
_entity_poly.pdbx_seq_one_letter_code
_entity_poly.pdbx_strand_id
1 'polypeptide(L)'
;MNGWTLLASPHERVAGEQAMAGCRDWPEGSGVVIGSGGSSGGRKWCLQTWANLEQSARSCGQWLRRLGIDPNVVRLVNPLPGHHMGGLMPQIRARQWQVPLLALAPELLRSPGELLEQHGNLSSDGRDAVISLVPTQLQRLLADPSGRRWLQQFRLLWIGGGPLNAALADQARQLQLPLSPCYGSTETAAMVCALDPAQFLAGQSSCGAPFNDVQLKLDAARGAVALKTPRLSLGWLDGEQLQPFSDADGWWQSGDAGRIGSTGLELLGRLDGALNSGGATVFPEQIETALGGLPGLEALLVVGLPDPEWGERLIGLVKPVPGTNGNMLVERLRQQSDGLPPAQRPKQWWICPELATNPQGKWQRKRWQAWLQSQESRQSPESHG
;
A
#
# COMPACT_ATOMS: atom_id res chain seq x y z
N MET A 1 3.00 24.35 21.13
CA MET A 1 2.15 24.28 19.92
C MET A 1 0.82 23.64 20.33
N ASN A 2 -0.29 24.23 19.91
CA ASN A 2 -1.65 24.01 20.41
C ASN A 2 -2.16 22.57 20.17
N GLY A 3 -2.00 21.63 21.11
CA GLY A 3 -2.67 20.31 21.06
C GLY A 3 -2.25 19.34 19.94
N TRP A 4 -1.35 19.74 19.04
CA TRP A 4 -0.88 18.95 17.90
C TRP A 4 0.48 18.30 18.18
N THR A 5 0.58 16.99 17.96
CA THR A 5 1.80 16.20 18.21
C THR A 5 2.42 15.69 16.91
N LEU A 6 3.71 15.97 16.70
CA LEU A 6 4.44 15.41 15.56
C LEU A 6 4.70 13.91 15.74
N LEU A 7 4.28 13.10 14.77
CA LEU A 7 4.64 11.69 14.66
C LEU A 7 5.56 11.50 13.45
N ALA A 8 6.86 11.45 13.73
CA ALA A 8 7.91 11.33 12.72
C ALA A 8 8.99 10.34 13.14
N SER A 9 9.64 9.69 12.17
CA SER A 9 10.86 8.92 12.41
C SER A 9 12.03 9.84 12.81
N PRO A 10 13.12 9.32 13.39
CA PRO A 10 14.30 10.13 13.70
C PRO A 10 14.84 10.94 12.51
N HIS A 11 14.85 10.34 11.31
CA HIS A 11 15.34 11.00 10.09
C HIS A 11 14.42 12.12 9.58
N GLU A 12 13.15 12.12 9.98
CA GLU A 12 12.13 13.05 9.47
C GLU A 12 11.71 14.09 10.49
N ARG A 13 12.16 13.94 11.74
CA ARG A 13 11.80 14.81 12.85
C ARG A 13 12.11 16.27 12.56
N VAL A 14 13.33 16.56 12.09
CA VAL A 14 13.76 17.93 11.77
C VAL A 14 12.85 18.54 10.70
N ALA A 15 12.59 17.82 9.61
CA ALA A 15 11.73 18.30 8.53
C ALA A 15 10.28 18.51 8.99
N GLY A 16 9.78 17.67 9.90
CA GLY A 16 8.44 17.81 10.48
C GLY A 16 8.34 18.99 11.45
N GLU A 17 9.33 19.17 12.31
CA GLU A 17 9.40 20.30 13.25
C GLU A 17 9.50 21.62 12.48
N GLN A 18 10.27 21.67 11.40
CA GLN A 18 10.34 22.83 10.50
C GLN A 18 8.99 23.11 9.83
N ALA A 19 8.30 22.09 9.32
CA ALA A 19 6.97 22.26 8.73
C ALA A 19 5.95 22.78 9.76
N MET A 20 5.99 22.28 10.99
CA MET A 20 5.13 22.75 12.07
C MET A 20 5.45 24.19 12.50
N ALA A 21 6.74 24.55 12.57
CA ALA A 21 7.17 25.90 12.92
C ALA A 21 6.83 26.93 11.84
N GLY A 22 6.80 26.51 10.56
CA GLY A 22 6.44 27.37 9.44
C GLY A 22 4.95 27.72 9.38
N CYS A 23 4.08 26.81 9.84
CA CYS A 23 2.63 27.02 9.82
C CYS A 23 2.21 28.08 10.84
N ARG A 24 1.53 29.12 10.38
CA ARG A 24 0.99 30.21 11.22
C ARG A 24 -0.49 30.04 11.50
N ASP A 25 -1.21 29.39 10.61
CA ASP A 25 -2.66 29.19 10.69
C ASP A 25 -2.99 27.78 11.22
N TRP A 26 -2.92 27.62 12.54
CA TRP A 26 -3.22 26.35 13.19
C TRP A 26 -4.72 26.22 13.45
N PRO A 27 -5.36 25.13 13.00
CA PRO A 27 -6.75 24.87 13.35
C PRO A 27 -6.89 24.61 14.86
N GLU A 28 -8.03 25.02 15.41
CA GLU A 28 -8.40 24.69 16.79
C GLU A 28 -8.47 23.17 17.01
N GLY A 29 -8.28 22.75 18.26
CA GLY A 29 -8.39 21.36 18.67
C GLY A 29 -7.06 20.68 18.92
N SER A 30 -7.03 19.35 18.73
CA SER A 30 -5.87 18.52 19.03
C SER A 30 -5.82 17.27 18.15
N GLY A 31 -4.61 16.79 17.93
CA GLY A 31 -4.37 15.67 17.04
C GLY A 31 -2.89 15.39 16.81
N VAL A 32 -2.62 14.79 15.66
CA VAL A 32 -1.29 14.41 15.23
C VAL A 32 -0.96 15.06 13.89
N VAL A 33 0.30 15.45 13.75
CA VAL A 33 0.92 15.80 12.48
C VAL A 33 1.72 14.59 12.04
N ILE A 34 1.32 13.96 10.94
CA ILE A 34 1.91 12.69 10.50
C ILE A 34 2.26 12.75 9.03
N GLY A 35 3.47 12.29 8.69
CA GLY A 35 3.95 12.35 7.32
C GLY A 35 3.29 11.29 6.42
N SER A 36 2.92 11.69 5.22
CA SER A 36 2.64 10.77 4.11
C SER A 36 3.78 10.85 3.08
N GLY A 37 4.10 9.70 2.48
CA GLY A 37 5.02 9.66 1.35
C GLY A 37 4.26 9.91 0.06
N GLY A 38 4.48 11.05 -0.59
CA GLY A 38 3.91 11.36 -1.91
C GLY A 38 4.64 10.63 -3.05
N SER A 39 3.95 10.48 -4.19
CA SER A 39 4.48 9.94 -5.46
C SER A 39 5.58 10.81 -6.08
N SER A 40 5.66 12.10 -5.70
CA SER A 40 6.62 13.08 -6.22
C SER A 40 7.95 13.17 -5.47
N GLY A 41 8.19 12.34 -4.45
CA GLY A 41 9.48 12.26 -3.76
C GLY A 41 9.67 13.20 -2.56
N GLY A 42 8.71 14.09 -2.28
CA GLY A 42 8.64 14.91 -1.05
C GLY A 42 7.66 14.34 -0.02
N ARG A 43 7.95 14.52 1.28
CA ARG A 43 6.99 14.24 2.35
C ARG A 43 6.01 15.39 2.50
N LYS A 44 4.73 15.06 2.61
CA LYS A 44 3.69 16.00 3.02
C LYS A 44 3.23 15.67 4.44
N TRP A 45 2.88 16.68 5.22
CA TRP A 45 2.52 16.53 6.64
C TRP A 45 1.01 16.72 6.83
N CYS A 46 0.34 15.66 7.23
CA CYS A 46 -1.12 15.56 7.34
C CYS A 46 -1.57 15.92 8.77
N LEU A 47 -2.59 16.76 8.91
CA LEU A 47 -3.18 17.09 10.21
C LEU A 47 -4.40 16.21 10.53
N GLN A 48 -4.19 15.21 11.38
CA GLN A 48 -5.24 14.30 11.79
C GLN A 48 -5.70 14.54 13.22
N THR A 49 -6.97 14.90 13.39
CA THR A 49 -7.56 15.08 14.73
C THR A 49 -7.66 13.75 15.47
N TRP A 50 -7.67 13.81 16.81
CA TRP A 50 -7.97 12.62 17.62
C TRP A 50 -9.37 12.06 17.31
N ALA A 51 -10.35 12.94 17.09
CA ALA A 51 -11.72 12.57 16.73
C ALA A 51 -11.77 11.71 15.45
N ASN A 52 -10.98 12.06 14.43
CA ASN A 52 -10.93 11.28 13.20
C ASN A 52 -10.32 9.88 13.42
N LEU A 53 -9.25 9.79 14.22
CA LEU A 53 -8.60 8.52 14.55
C LEU A 53 -9.54 7.60 15.35
N GLU A 54 -10.23 8.16 16.33
CA GLU A 54 -11.25 7.43 17.11
C GLU A 54 -12.42 6.99 16.23
N GLN A 55 -12.91 7.87 15.34
CA GLN A 55 -13.98 7.52 14.42
C GLN A 55 -13.56 6.37 13.50
N SER A 56 -12.32 6.38 13.00
CA SER A 56 -11.77 5.27 12.22
C SER A 56 -11.77 3.95 12.98
N ALA A 57 -11.36 3.96 14.24
CA ALA A 57 -11.40 2.78 15.10
C ALA A 57 -12.84 2.32 15.43
N ARG A 58 -13.82 3.23 15.57
CA ARG A 58 -15.25 2.86 15.68
C ARG A 58 -15.75 2.15 14.42
N SER A 59 -15.50 2.71 13.24
CA SER A 59 -15.96 2.15 11.96
C SER A 59 -15.32 0.79 11.68
N CYS A 60 -14.03 0.64 11.97
CA CYS A 60 -13.34 -0.65 11.90
C CYS A 60 -13.95 -1.69 12.85
N GLY A 61 -14.24 -1.31 14.10
CA GLY A 61 -14.90 -2.20 15.07
C GLY A 61 -16.30 -2.62 14.63
N GLN A 62 -17.07 -1.72 14.01
CA GLN A 62 -18.38 -2.07 13.43
C GLN A 62 -18.24 -3.06 12.26
N TRP A 63 -17.22 -2.89 11.42
CA TRP A 63 -16.94 -3.82 10.33
C TRP A 63 -16.54 -5.20 10.87
N LEU A 64 -15.69 -5.28 11.90
CA LEU A 64 -15.34 -6.55 12.56
C LEU A 64 -16.57 -7.30 13.10
N ARG A 65 -17.51 -6.59 13.73
CA ARG A 65 -18.75 -7.21 14.24
C ARG A 65 -19.59 -7.86 13.15
N ARG A 66 -19.59 -7.32 11.92
CA ARG A 66 -20.28 -7.93 10.77
C ARG A 66 -19.67 -9.26 10.36
N LEU A 67 -18.38 -9.45 10.60
CA LEU A 67 -17.67 -10.71 10.40
C LEU A 67 -17.82 -11.69 11.57
N GLY A 68 -18.58 -11.33 12.60
CA GLY A 68 -18.68 -12.10 13.84
C GLY A 68 -17.41 -12.04 14.70
N ILE A 69 -16.54 -11.04 14.50
CA ILE A 69 -15.37 -10.79 15.34
C ILE A 69 -15.73 -9.67 16.31
N ASP A 70 -15.76 -9.96 17.62
CA ASP A 70 -16.02 -8.93 18.62
C ASP A 70 -14.74 -8.12 18.93
N PRO A 71 -14.68 -6.82 18.56
CA PRO A 71 -13.49 -5.99 18.78
C PRO A 71 -13.11 -5.82 20.26
N ASN A 72 -13.99 -6.15 21.20
CA ASN A 72 -13.71 -6.02 22.64
C ASN A 72 -12.93 -7.23 23.21
N VAL A 73 -12.79 -8.31 22.45
CA VAL A 73 -12.13 -9.55 22.90
C VAL A 73 -10.99 -10.00 21.98
N VAL A 74 -10.59 -9.18 21.02
CA VAL A 74 -9.41 -9.46 20.18
C VAL A 74 -8.10 -9.14 20.90
N ARG A 75 -7.00 -9.65 20.33
CA ARG A 75 -5.64 -9.15 20.53
C ARG A 75 -5.17 -8.48 19.23
N LEU A 76 -4.72 -7.24 19.34
CA LEU A 76 -4.09 -6.55 18.21
C LEU A 76 -2.59 -6.86 18.20
N VAL A 77 -2.07 -7.27 17.04
CA VAL A 77 -0.63 -7.43 16.82
C VAL A 77 -0.16 -6.33 15.87
N ASN A 78 0.90 -5.62 16.25
CA ASN A 78 1.38 -4.46 15.51
C ASN A 78 2.89 -4.52 15.26
N PRO A 79 3.33 -4.89 14.04
CA PRO A 79 4.73 -4.87 13.65
C PRO A 79 5.15 -3.56 12.97
N LEU A 80 4.29 -2.53 12.97
CA LEU A 80 4.49 -1.31 12.19
C LEU A 80 4.87 -0.12 13.09
N PRO A 81 5.79 0.75 12.64
CA PRO A 81 6.18 1.93 13.43
C PRO A 81 5.02 2.90 13.66
N GLY A 82 4.92 3.44 14.88
CA GLY A 82 3.85 4.37 15.29
C GLY A 82 3.87 5.73 14.57
N HIS A 83 4.96 6.09 13.89
CA HIS A 83 5.04 7.31 13.06
C HIS A 83 4.46 7.13 11.65
N HIS A 84 3.89 5.95 11.36
CA HIS A 84 3.07 5.71 10.17
C HIS A 84 1.63 5.41 10.58
N MET A 85 0.66 5.82 9.75
CA MET A 85 -0.76 5.62 10.06
C MET A 85 -1.10 4.14 10.32
N GLY A 86 -0.46 3.22 9.57
CA GLY A 86 -0.62 1.78 9.75
C GLY A 86 -0.14 1.24 11.10
N GLY A 87 0.88 1.86 11.72
CA GLY A 87 1.36 1.49 13.05
C GLY A 87 0.75 2.31 14.18
N LEU A 88 0.21 3.49 13.89
CA LEU A 88 -0.56 4.33 14.83
C LEU A 88 -1.94 3.72 15.10
N MET A 89 -2.68 3.34 14.07
CA MET A 89 -4.08 2.92 14.22
C MET A 89 -4.29 1.68 15.10
N PRO A 90 -3.43 0.64 15.09
CA PRO A 90 -3.52 -0.44 16.06
C PRO A 90 -3.42 0.04 17.52
N GLN A 91 -2.63 1.08 17.81
CA GLN A 91 -2.53 1.66 19.16
C GLN A 91 -3.81 2.38 19.55
N ILE A 92 -4.38 3.16 18.64
CA ILE A 92 -5.66 3.86 18.86
C ILE A 92 -6.79 2.86 19.08
N ARG A 93 -6.86 1.82 18.24
CA ARG A 93 -7.84 0.73 18.37
C ARG A 93 -7.68 -0.02 19.70
N ALA A 94 -6.46 -0.37 20.10
CA ALA A 94 -6.19 -1.05 21.35
C ALA A 94 -6.71 -0.27 22.55
N ARG A 95 -6.40 1.04 22.58
CA ARG A 95 -6.86 1.95 23.64
C ARG A 95 -8.38 2.08 23.64
N GLN A 96 -8.99 2.29 22.47
CA GLN A 96 -10.42 2.54 22.37
C GLN A 96 -11.28 1.30 22.62
N TRP A 97 -10.83 0.13 22.16
CA TRP A 97 -11.52 -1.15 22.38
C TRP A 97 -11.13 -1.79 23.71
N GLN A 98 -10.15 -1.21 24.43
CA GLN A 98 -9.63 -1.68 25.72
C GLN A 98 -9.10 -3.12 25.63
N VAL A 99 -8.34 -3.40 24.57
CA VAL A 99 -7.79 -4.74 24.28
C VAL A 99 -6.26 -4.75 24.32
N PRO A 100 -5.64 -5.93 24.53
CA PRO A 100 -4.19 -6.06 24.46
C PRO A 100 -3.62 -5.67 23.09
N LEU A 101 -2.50 -4.94 23.12
CA LEU A 101 -1.66 -4.67 21.96
C LEU A 101 -0.32 -5.38 22.14
N LEU A 102 -0.01 -6.32 21.25
CA LEU A 102 1.33 -6.88 21.10
C LEU A 102 2.09 -6.05 20.05
N ALA A 103 2.99 -5.18 20.51
CA ALA A 103 3.92 -4.48 19.63
C ALA A 103 5.11 -5.39 19.31
N LEU A 104 5.39 -5.60 18.02
CA LEU A 104 6.51 -6.40 17.56
C LEU A 104 7.61 -5.50 17.01
N ALA A 105 8.87 -5.85 17.31
CA ALA A 105 10.00 -5.25 16.61
C ALA A 105 9.90 -5.59 15.11
N PRO A 106 9.97 -4.59 14.19
CA PRO A 106 9.90 -4.85 12.75
C PRO A 106 10.93 -5.87 12.24
N GLU A 107 12.07 -5.96 12.91
CA GLU A 107 13.17 -6.89 12.64
C GLU A 107 12.76 -8.34 12.81
N LEU A 108 11.85 -8.62 13.76
CA LEU A 108 11.41 -9.98 14.06
C LEU A 108 10.65 -10.62 12.89
N LEU A 109 10.00 -9.82 12.04
CA LEU A 109 9.40 -10.30 10.79
C LEU A 109 10.44 -10.82 9.77
N ARG A 110 11.73 -10.51 9.97
CA ARG A 110 12.84 -11.04 9.16
C ARG A 110 13.41 -12.34 9.72
N SER A 111 13.00 -12.74 10.92
CA SER A 111 13.42 -13.97 11.60
C SER A 111 12.20 -14.84 11.96
N PRO A 112 11.51 -15.47 10.99
CA PRO A 112 10.24 -16.15 11.25
C PRO A 112 10.32 -17.31 12.26
N GLY A 113 11.48 -17.96 12.39
CA GLY A 113 11.71 -18.97 13.43
C GLY A 113 11.66 -18.39 14.84
N GLU A 114 12.41 -17.31 15.08
CA GLU A 114 12.42 -16.59 16.36
C GLU A 114 11.03 -15.97 16.66
N LEU A 115 10.37 -15.43 15.64
CA LEU A 115 9.00 -14.91 15.74
C LEU A 115 8.02 -15.98 16.25
N LEU A 116 8.10 -17.19 15.68
CA LEU A 116 7.24 -18.30 16.07
C LEU A 116 7.61 -18.83 17.47
N GLU A 117 8.88 -18.87 17.83
CA GLU A 117 9.32 -19.28 19.16
C GLU A 117 8.80 -18.34 20.26
N GLN A 118 8.93 -17.03 20.05
CA GLN A 118 8.51 -16.02 21.02
C GLN A 118 6.99 -15.80 21.05
N HIS A 119 6.32 -15.97 19.91
CA HIS A 119 4.92 -15.59 19.71
C HIS A 119 4.09 -16.67 19.00
N GLY A 120 4.37 -17.94 19.27
CA GLY A 120 3.69 -19.11 18.69
C GLY A 120 2.41 -19.55 19.39
N ASN A 121 1.94 -18.79 20.39
CA ASN A 121 0.71 -19.08 21.12
C ASN A 121 -0.14 -17.81 21.34
N LEU A 122 -0.47 -17.13 20.24
CA LEU A 122 -1.19 -15.86 20.26
C LEU A 122 -2.60 -15.94 20.83
N SER A 123 -3.21 -17.13 20.85
CA SER A 123 -4.59 -17.35 21.33
C SER A 123 -4.65 -18.07 22.69
N SER A 124 -3.54 -18.09 23.44
CA SER A 124 -3.42 -18.77 24.74
C SER A 124 -4.46 -18.36 25.79
N ASP A 125 -4.96 -17.13 25.72
CA ASP A 125 -5.99 -16.58 26.61
C ASP A 125 -7.40 -16.59 25.98
N GLY A 126 -7.60 -17.36 24.90
CA GLY A 126 -8.89 -17.51 24.21
C GLY A 126 -9.27 -16.33 23.31
N ARG A 127 -8.38 -15.36 23.10
CA ARG A 127 -8.63 -14.20 22.22
C ARG A 127 -8.27 -14.50 20.78
N ASP A 128 -9.08 -14.02 19.85
CA ASP A 128 -8.72 -13.94 18.44
C ASP A 128 -7.58 -12.93 18.22
N ALA A 129 -6.56 -13.32 17.45
CA ALA A 129 -5.48 -12.42 17.05
C ALA A 129 -5.78 -11.78 15.69
N VAL A 130 -5.57 -10.46 15.58
CA VAL A 130 -5.71 -9.71 14.33
C VAL A 130 -4.47 -8.84 14.07
N ILE A 131 -4.06 -8.74 12.81
CA ILE A 131 -2.83 -8.04 12.40
C ILE A 131 -3.03 -7.24 11.12
N SER A 132 -2.26 -6.16 10.96
CA SER A 132 -2.09 -5.46 9.69
C SER A 132 -0.67 -5.68 9.16
N LEU A 133 -0.55 -6.06 7.88
CA LEU A 133 0.70 -6.26 7.18
C LEU A 133 0.70 -5.51 5.84
N VAL A 134 1.89 -5.21 5.33
CA VAL A 134 2.07 -4.85 3.92
C VAL A 134 2.42 -6.09 3.08
N PRO A 135 2.15 -6.09 1.75
CA PRO A 135 2.41 -7.26 0.89
C PRO A 135 3.83 -7.84 1.00
N THR A 136 4.84 -6.98 1.12
CA THR A 136 6.25 -7.41 1.25
C THR A 136 6.55 -8.12 2.56
N GLN A 137 5.84 -7.79 3.65
CA GLN A 137 5.95 -8.51 4.93
C GLN A 137 5.27 -9.88 4.82
N LEU A 138 4.08 -9.94 4.21
CA LEU A 138 3.37 -11.19 3.97
C LEU A 138 4.22 -12.15 3.12
N GLN A 139 4.81 -11.66 2.03
CA GLN A 139 5.70 -12.45 1.17
C GLN A 139 6.88 -13.05 1.96
N ARG A 140 7.53 -12.24 2.81
CA ARG A 140 8.65 -12.70 3.63
C ARG A 140 8.25 -13.81 4.59
N LEU A 141 7.11 -13.66 5.27
CA LEU A 141 6.60 -14.67 6.20
C LEU A 141 6.18 -15.95 5.47
N LEU A 142 5.57 -15.83 4.29
CA LEU A 142 5.16 -16.98 3.48
C LEU A 142 6.34 -17.72 2.83
N ALA A 143 7.52 -17.09 2.72
CA ALA A 143 8.72 -17.76 2.25
C ALA A 143 9.27 -18.80 3.25
N ASP A 144 8.95 -18.68 4.54
CA ASP A 144 9.46 -19.55 5.61
C ASP A 144 8.34 -20.41 6.24
N PRO A 145 8.55 -21.73 6.45
CA PRO A 145 7.55 -22.58 7.11
C PRO A 145 7.11 -22.09 8.50
N SER A 146 8.01 -21.51 9.30
CA SER A 146 7.70 -20.96 10.62
C SER A 146 6.83 -19.71 10.50
N GLY A 147 7.10 -18.87 9.50
CA GLY A 147 6.26 -17.71 9.19
C GLY A 147 4.85 -18.11 8.77
N ARG A 148 4.70 -19.17 7.95
CA ARG A 148 3.39 -19.74 7.60
C ARG A 148 2.62 -20.20 8.84
N ARG A 149 3.27 -21.00 9.70
CA ARG A 149 2.65 -21.45 10.97
C ARG A 149 2.25 -20.29 11.86
N TRP A 150 3.09 -19.27 11.94
CA TRP A 150 2.79 -18.08 12.72
C TRP A 150 1.55 -17.34 12.18
N LEU A 151 1.46 -17.16 10.85
CA LEU A 151 0.32 -16.53 10.18
C LEU A 151 -0.99 -17.31 10.37
N GLN A 152 -0.95 -18.64 10.49
CA GLN A 152 -2.14 -19.49 10.69
C GLN A 152 -2.83 -19.28 12.04
N GLN A 153 -2.18 -18.60 13.00
CA GLN A 153 -2.78 -18.28 14.30
C GLN A 153 -3.79 -17.13 14.24
N PHE A 154 -3.79 -16.33 13.17
CA PHE A 154 -4.59 -15.11 13.08
C PHE A 154 -6.00 -15.39 12.60
N ARG A 155 -6.97 -14.77 13.28
CA ARG A 155 -8.37 -14.73 12.85
C ARG A 155 -8.57 -13.85 11.62
N LEU A 156 -7.72 -12.83 11.47
CA LEU A 156 -7.81 -11.84 10.41
C LEU A 156 -6.45 -11.20 10.12
N LEU A 157 -6.10 -11.10 8.84
CA LEU A 157 -4.90 -10.42 8.37
C LEU A 157 -5.26 -9.32 7.38
N TRP A 158 -5.27 -8.06 7.82
CA TRP A 158 -5.43 -6.94 6.90
C TRP A 158 -4.18 -6.75 6.06
N ILE A 159 -4.34 -6.66 4.74
CA ILE A 159 -3.27 -6.40 3.78
C ILE A 159 -3.51 -5.05 3.12
N GLY A 160 -2.68 -4.07 3.44
CA GLY A 160 -2.80 -2.71 2.93
C GLY A 160 -1.46 -2.07 2.59
N GLY A 161 -1.49 -0.81 2.17
CA GLY A 161 -0.28 -0.03 1.88
C GLY A 161 0.40 -0.35 0.54
N GLY A 162 -0.10 -1.32 -0.22
CA GLY A 162 0.37 -1.66 -1.56
C GLY A 162 -0.47 -2.76 -2.21
N PRO A 163 -0.30 -3.01 -3.51
CA PRO A 163 -1.04 -4.04 -4.23
C PRO A 163 -0.64 -5.45 -3.74
N LEU A 164 -1.64 -6.33 -3.59
CA LEU A 164 -1.44 -7.74 -3.34
C LEU A 164 -1.33 -8.48 -4.69
N ASN A 165 -0.17 -9.02 -5.01
CA ASN A 165 0.01 -9.77 -6.26
C ASN A 165 -0.73 -11.12 -6.26
N ALA A 166 -1.07 -11.62 -7.44
CA ALA A 166 -1.91 -12.79 -7.61
C ALA A 166 -1.29 -14.07 -7.01
N ALA A 167 0.01 -14.31 -7.23
CA ALA A 167 0.69 -15.50 -6.70
C ALA A 167 0.72 -15.51 -5.17
N LEU A 168 0.94 -14.36 -4.55
CA LEU A 168 0.93 -14.22 -3.09
C LEU A 168 -0.48 -14.45 -2.53
N ALA A 169 -1.50 -13.93 -3.20
CA ALA A 169 -2.90 -14.20 -2.85
C ALA A 169 -3.22 -15.70 -2.95
N ASP A 170 -2.82 -16.35 -4.04
CA ASP A 170 -3.06 -17.79 -4.26
C ASP A 170 -2.35 -18.66 -3.23
N GLN A 171 -1.10 -18.34 -2.90
CA GLN A 171 -0.38 -19.02 -1.83
C GLN A 171 -1.10 -18.88 -0.48
N ALA A 172 -1.60 -17.69 -0.16
CA ALA A 172 -2.36 -17.46 1.07
C ALA A 172 -3.69 -18.22 1.10
N ARG A 173 -4.41 -18.30 -0.04
CA ARG A 173 -5.64 -19.10 -0.18
C ARG A 173 -5.37 -20.59 -0.01
N GLN A 174 -4.31 -21.12 -0.61
CA GLN A 174 -3.89 -22.52 -0.43
C GLN A 174 -3.64 -22.86 1.05
N LEU A 175 -3.11 -21.91 1.82
CA LEU A 175 -2.87 -22.04 3.25
C LEU A 175 -4.09 -21.69 4.12
N GLN A 176 -5.24 -21.35 3.51
CA GLN A 176 -6.48 -20.92 4.16
C GLN A 176 -6.28 -19.72 5.10
N LEU A 177 -5.37 -18.81 4.76
CA LEU A 177 -5.12 -17.60 5.56
C LEU A 177 -6.27 -16.60 5.36
N PRO A 178 -6.87 -16.06 6.43
CA PRO A 178 -7.99 -15.12 6.35
C PRO A 178 -7.51 -13.70 6.03
N LEU A 179 -6.98 -13.52 4.81
CA LEU A 179 -6.55 -12.20 4.35
C LEU A 179 -7.75 -11.30 4.09
N SER A 180 -7.60 -10.02 4.42
CA SER A 180 -8.54 -8.94 4.10
C SER A 180 -7.76 -7.82 3.41
N PRO A 181 -7.59 -7.89 2.08
CA PRO A 181 -7.11 -6.75 1.30
C PRO A 181 -7.94 -5.51 1.61
N CYS A 182 -7.28 -4.39 1.89
CA CYS A 182 -7.94 -3.16 2.31
C CYS A 182 -7.35 -1.92 1.64
N TYR A 183 -8.17 -0.89 1.51
CA TYR A 183 -7.78 0.40 0.95
C TYR A 183 -7.99 1.51 1.98
N GLY A 184 -7.03 2.43 2.04
CA GLY A 184 -7.08 3.65 2.83
C GLY A 184 -5.71 4.31 2.87
N SER A 185 -5.66 5.48 3.50
CA SER A 185 -4.48 6.32 3.46
C SER A 185 -4.29 7.07 4.78
N THR A 186 -3.25 7.91 4.86
CA THR A 186 -3.03 8.77 6.03
C THR A 186 -4.14 9.81 6.16
N GLU A 187 -4.52 10.38 5.02
CA GLU A 187 -5.54 11.41 4.81
C GLU A 187 -6.93 10.95 5.29
N THR A 188 -7.22 9.65 5.21
CA THR A 188 -8.49 9.08 5.66
C THR A 188 -8.41 8.47 7.06
N ALA A 189 -7.35 8.66 7.86
CA ALA A 189 -7.13 7.90 9.10
C ALA A 189 -7.19 6.37 8.91
N ALA A 190 -6.42 5.83 7.97
CA ALA A 190 -6.33 4.41 7.59
C ALA A 190 -7.52 3.90 6.76
N MET A 191 -7.84 2.61 6.89
CA MET A 191 -8.72 1.85 5.99
C MET A 191 -10.14 2.43 5.87
N VAL A 192 -10.60 2.61 4.64
CA VAL A 192 -11.95 3.04 4.25
C VAL A 192 -12.72 1.93 3.53
N CYS A 193 -12.02 0.93 2.97
CA CYS A 193 -12.60 -0.29 2.40
C CYS A 193 -11.82 -1.49 2.93
N ALA A 194 -12.48 -2.63 3.13
CA ALA A 194 -11.83 -3.90 3.40
C ALA A 194 -12.64 -5.07 2.86
N LEU A 195 -11.97 -6.03 2.25
CA LEU A 195 -12.58 -7.25 1.71
C LEU A 195 -12.86 -8.25 2.83
N ASP A 196 -14.02 -8.91 2.79
CA ASP A 196 -14.32 -10.00 3.69
C ASP A 196 -13.34 -11.18 3.46
N PRO A 197 -12.69 -11.72 4.51
CA PRO A 197 -11.82 -12.89 4.36
C PRO A 197 -12.46 -14.09 3.67
N ALA A 198 -13.75 -14.34 3.88
CA ALA A 198 -14.47 -15.41 3.20
C ALA A 198 -14.56 -15.15 1.69
N GLN A 199 -14.77 -13.90 1.27
CA GLN A 199 -14.73 -13.51 -0.15
C GLN A 199 -13.32 -13.65 -0.73
N PHE A 200 -12.28 -13.26 0.03
CA PHE A 200 -10.89 -13.48 -0.38
C PHE A 200 -10.59 -14.97 -0.62
N LEU A 201 -11.00 -15.84 0.31
CA LEU A 201 -10.84 -17.29 0.18
C LEU A 201 -11.66 -17.86 -0.98
N ALA A 202 -12.80 -17.24 -1.33
CA ALA A 202 -13.59 -17.54 -2.51
C ALA A 202 -13.00 -16.99 -3.84
N GLY A 203 -11.76 -16.48 -3.83
CA GLY A 203 -11.04 -16.07 -5.04
C GLY A 203 -11.14 -14.59 -5.39
N GLN A 204 -11.78 -13.78 -4.55
CA GLN A 204 -11.93 -12.34 -4.79
C GLN A 204 -10.63 -11.60 -4.45
N SER A 205 -10.32 -10.53 -5.19
CA SER A 205 -9.06 -9.78 -5.08
C SER A 205 -9.27 -8.25 -5.02
N SER A 206 -10.50 -7.79 -4.77
CA SER A 206 -10.79 -6.37 -4.58
C SER A 206 -10.35 -5.89 -3.18
N CYS A 207 -10.43 -4.58 -2.92
CA CYS A 207 -10.26 -3.98 -1.60
C CYS A 207 -11.54 -4.00 -0.75
N GLY A 208 -12.61 -4.64 -1.25
CA GLY A 208 -13.89 -4.73 -0.57
C GLY A 208 -14.76 -3.49 -0.66
N ALA A 209 -15.90 -3.54 0.02
CA ALA A 209 -16.86 -2.46 0.08
C ALA A 209 -16.39 -1.33 1.05
N PRO A 210 -16.84 -0.08 0.82
CA PRO A 210 -16.62 1.01 1.77
C PRO A 210 -17.21 0.74 3.15
N PHE A 211 -16.59 1.29 4.18
CA PHE A 211 -17.16 1.34 5.53
C PHE A 211 -18.38 2.26 5.57
N ASN A 212 -19.23 2.10 6.59
CA ASN A 212 -20.51 2.82 6.68
C ASN A 212 -20.39 4.35 6.71
N ASP A 213 -19.26 4.84 7.21
CA ASP A 213 -18.93 6.26 7.31
C ASP A 213 -18.20 6.79 6.06
N VAL A 214 -18.15 6.00 4.98
CA VAL A 214 -17.43 6.34 3.76
C VAL A 214 -18.40 6.31 2.59
N GLN A 215 -18.47 7.44 1.89
CA GLN A 215 -19.03 7.52 0.55
C GLN A 215 -17.88 7.47 -0.45
N LEU A 216 -18.07 6.69 -1.51
CA LEU A 216 -17.10 6.50 -2.58
C LEU A 216 -17.81 6.71 -3.91
N LYS A 217 -17.19 7.51 -4.78
CA LYS A 217 -17.57 7.61 -6.20
C LYS A 217 -16.34 7.51 -7.09
N LEU A 218 -16.57 7.14 -8.34
CA LEU A 218 -15.55 7.12 -9.38
C LEU A 218 -15.87 8.20 -10.41
N ASP A 219 -14.86 8.94 -10.84
CA ASP A 219 -14.97 9.77 -12.04
C ASP A 219 -15.17 8.89 -13.29
N ALA A 220 -16.07 9.30 -14.18
CA ALA A 220 -16.44 8.52 -15.35
C ALA A 220 -15.34 8.42 -16.42
N ALA A 221 -14.44 9.40 -16.51
CA ALA A 221 -13.43 9.44 -17.57
C ALA A 221 -12.22 8.56 -17.25
N ARG A 222 -11.73 8.58 -16.01
CA ARG A 222 -10.50 7.88 -15.61
C ARG A 222 -10.65 6.90 -14.45
N GLY A 223 -11.87 6.74 -13.93
CA GLY A 223 -12.10 5.95 -12.72
C GLY A 223 -11.44 6.58 -11.48
N ALA A 224 -11.28 7.90 -11.44
CA ALA A 224 -10.63 8.58 -10.32
C ALA A 224 -11.43 8.34 -9.03
N VAL A 225 -10.76 7.84 -7.99
CA VAL A 225 -11.39 7.52 -6.72
C VAL A 225 -11.57 8.81 -5.92
N ALA A 226 -12.83 9.14 -5.63
CA ALA A 226 -13.19 10.23 -4.74
C ALA A 226 -13.89 9.69 -3.49
N LEU A 227 -13.49 10.19 -2.33
CA LEU A 227 -13.97 9.75 -1.03
C LEU A 227 -14.57 10.92 -0.25
N LYS A 228 -15.65 10.67 0.47
CA LYS A 228 -16.23 11.60 1.44
C LYS A 228 -16.49 10.85 2.75
N THR A 229 -15.94 11.38 3.84
CA THR A 229 -15.97 10.72 5.15
C THR A 229 -15.74 11.76 6.26
N PRO A 230 -16.38 11.62 7.45
CA PRO A 230 -16.20 12.57 8.56
C PRO A 230 -14.80 12.51 9.18
N ARG A 231 -13.97 11.53 8.79
CA ARG A 231 -12.60 11.32 9.27
C ARG A 231 -11.53 11.72 8.26
N LEU A 232 -11.89 12.55 7.29
CA LEU A 232 -10.91 13.15 6.39
C LEU A 232 -10.04 14.13 7.17
N SER A 233 -8.75 14.11 6.89
CA SER A 233 -7.78 15.05 7.45
C SER A 233 -8.17 16.50 7.19
N LEU A 234 -7.75 17.38 8.09
CA LEU A 234 -7.99 18.82 7.96
C LEU A 234 -7.21 19.41 6.77
N GLY A 235 -6.05 18.86 6.45
CA GLY A 235 -5.23 19.37 5.36
C GLY A 235 -3.77 18.96 5.41
N TRP A 236 -3.03 19.41 4.39
CA TRP A 236 -1.57 19.38 4.37
C TRP A 236 -1.01 20.68 4.92
N LEU A 237 0.06 20.58 5.73
CA LEU A 237 0.94 21.73 5.94
C LEU A 237 1.62 22.09 4.62
N ASP A 238 1.41 23.32 4.18
CA ASP A 238 2.02 23.89 2.98
C ASP A 238 2.48 25.33 3.27
N GLY A 239 3.79 25.46 3.53
CA GLY A 239 4.39 26.72 3.95
C GLY A 239 3.76 27.24 5.25
N GLU A 240 3.16 28.43 5.18
CA GLU A 240 2.54 29.08 6.33
C GLU A 240 1.07 28.66 6.55
N GLN A 241 0.48 27.91 5.62
CA GLN A 241 -0.96 27.62 5.56
C GLN A 241 -1.27 26.13 5.65
N LEU A 242 -2.53 25.84 5.97
CA LEU A 242 -3.13 24.51 5.86
C LEU A 242 -3.93 24.42 4.56
N GLN A 243 -3.58 23.48 3.68
CA GLN A 243 -4.32 23.22 2.44
C GLN A 243 -5.39 22.14 2.67
N PRO A 244 -6.69 22.47 2.62
CA PRO A 244 -7.76 21.50 2.84
C PRO A 244 -7.77 20.37 1.80
N PHE A 245 -8.23 19.19 2.21
CA PHE A 245 -8.31 18.03 1.31
C PHE A 245 -9.58 17.98 0.47
N SER A 246 -10.70 18.38 1.06
CA SER A 246 -11.99 18.27 0.40
C SER A 246 -12.31 19.49 -0.43
N ASP A 247 -13.04 19.28 -1.52
CA ASP A 247 -13.77 20.35 -2.20
C ASP A 247 -14.92 20.91 -1.32
N ALA A 248 -15.63 21.89 -1.87
CA ALA A 248 -16.76 22.53 -1.19
C ALA A 248 -17.88 21.54 -0.81
N ASP A 249 -17.97 20.41 -1.51
CA ASP A 249 -18.96 19.36 -1.27
C ASP A 249 -18.44 18.27 -0.32
N GLY A 250 -17.23 18.41 0.23
CA GLY A 250 -16.65 17.45 1.17
C GLY A 250 -15.99 16.23 0.51
N TRP A 251 -15.79 16.22 -0.81
CA TRP A 251 -15.13 15.13 -1.53
C TRP A 251 -13.63 15.36 -1.63
N TRP A 252 -12.85 14.32 -1.34
CA TRP A 252 -11.42 14.27 -1.54
C TRP A 252 -11.08 13.41 -2.75
N GLN A 253 -10.24 13.94 -3.65
CA GLN A 253 -9.65 13.20 -4.75
C GLN A 253 -8.39 12.49 -4.25
N SER A 254 -8.41 11.16 -4.18
CA SER A 254 -7.27 10.41 -3.62
C SER A 254 -6.04 10.40 -4.54
N GLY A 255 -6.25 10.68 -5.83
CA GLY A 255 -5.25 10.51 -6.88
C GLY A 255 -5.06 9.04 -7.30
N ASP A 256 -5.87 8.12 -6.77
CA ASP A 256 -5.94 6.73 -7.20
C ASP A 256 -7.00 6.55 -8.28
N ALA A 257 -6.82 5.55 -9.13
CA ALA A 257 -7.81 5.07 -10.09
C ALA A 257 -8.35 3.71 -9.66
N GLY A 258 -9.64 3.49 -9.87
CA GLY A 258 -10.33 2.27 -9.49
C GLY A 258 -11.53 1.96 -10.37
N ARG A 259 -12.10 0.78 -10.15
CA ARG A 259 -13.41 0.37 -10.66
C ARG A 259 -14.22 -0.28 -9.55
N ILE A 260 -15.55 -0.27 -9.67
CA ILE A 260 -16.42 -1.01 -8.74
C ILE A 260 -16.74 -2.38 -9.34
N GLY A 261 -16.25 -3.43 -8.69
CA GLY A 261 -16.60 -4.82 -8.96
C GLY A 261 -17.72 -5.33 -8.06
N SER A 262 -18.04 -6.61 -8.16
CA SER A 262 -19.11 -7.27 -7.38
C SER A 262 -18.83 -7.30 -5.88
N THR A 263 -17.56 -7.22 -5.46
CA THR A 263 -17.15 -7.23 -4.04
C THR A 263 -16.70 -5.86 -3.54
N GLY A 264 -16.77 -4.82 -4.36
CA GLY A 264 -16.41 -3.45 -3.99
C GLY A 264 -15.30 -2.87 -4.85
N LEU A 265 -14.45 -2.02 -4.24
CA LEU A 265 -13.45 -1.25 -4.95
C LEU A 265 -12.29 -2.14 -5.41
N GLU A 266 -11.98 -2.12 -6.71
CA GLU A 266 -10.74 -2.66 -7.28
C GLU A 266 -9.85 -1.50 -7.69
N LEU A 267 -8.66 -1.40 -7.11
CA LEU A 267 -7.68 -0.38 -7.49
C LEU A 267 -6.96 -0.77 -8.78
N LEU A 268 -6.82 0.22 -9.67
CA LEU A 268 -6.09 0.08 -10.92
C LEU A 268 -4.65 0.59 -10.75
N GLY A 269 -4.46 1.68 -10.02
CA GLY A 269 -3.13 2.29 -9.82
C GLY A 269 -3.22 3.76 -9.48
N ARG A 270 -2.10 4.47 -9.61
CA ARG A 270 -2.03 5.92 -9.40
C ARG A 270 -2.31 6.67 -10.69
N LEU A 271 -3.14 7.72 -10.63
CA LEU A 271 -3.40 8.59 -11.79
C LEU A 271 -2.13 9.32 -12.26
N ASP A 272 -1.26 9.70 -11.31
CA ASP A 272 0.01 10.37 -11.60
C ASP A 272 1.12 9.44 -12.13
N GLY A 273 0.89 8.12 -12.06
CA GLY A 273 1.78 7.08 -12.58
C GLY A 273 1.24 6.37 -13.81
N ALA A 274 0.05 6.77 -14.29
CA ALA A 274 -0.56 6.19 -15.48
C ALA A 274 0.25 6.52 -16.73
N LEU A 275 0.38 5.53 -17.61
CA LEU A 275 1.12 5.61 -18.87
C LEU A 275 0.12 5.65 -20.03
N ASN A 276 0.48 6.31 -21.13
CA ASN A 276 -0.28 6.29 -22.38
C ASN A 276 0.44 5.43 -23.40
N SER A 277 -0.09 4.24 -23.68
CA SER A 277 0.48 3.34 -24.68
C SER A 277 -0.56 2.93 -25.71
N GLY A 278 -0.31 3.25 -26.98
CA GLY A 278 -1.20 2.94 -28.09
C GLY A 278 -2.59 3.60 -27.96
N GLY A 279 -2.65 4.80 -27.39
CA GLY A 279 -3.90 5.54 -27.16
C GLY A 279 -4.73 5.03 -25.97
N ALA A 280 -4.22 4.08 -25.19
CA ALA A 280 -4.88 3.57 -23.99
C ALA A 280 -4.17 4.06 -22.73
N THR A 281 -4.95 4.40 -21.70
CA THR A 281 -4.44 4.59 -20.34
C THR A 281 -4.08 3.24 -19.73
N VAL A 282 -2.80 3.07 -19.40
CA VAL A 282 -2.24 1.87 -18.81
C VAL A 282 -1.75 2.18 -17.41
N PHE A 283 -2.21 1.40 -16.44
CA PHE A 283 -1.69 1.46 -15.09
C PHE A 283 -0.58 0.41 -14.92
N PRO A 284 0.70 0.81 -14.80
CA PRO A 284 1.81 -0.13 -14.71
C PRO A 284 1.66 -1.09 -13.52
N GLU A 285 1.02 -0.64 -12.44
CA GLU A 285 0.73 -1.45 -11.26
C GLU A 285 -0.09 -2.71 -11.58
N GLN A 286 -0.99 -2.67 -12.57
CA GLN A 286 -1.76 -3.85 -12.99
C GLN A 286 -0.86 -4.91 -13.63
N ILE A 287 0.09 -4.47 -14.47
CA ILE A 287 1.06 -5.35 -15.14
C ILE A 287 2.00 -5.95 -14.11
N GLU A 288 2.52 -5.11 -13.21
CA GLU A 288 3.40 -5.53 -12.11
C GLU A 288 2.71 -6.54 -11.20
N THR A 289 1.44 -6.35 -10.89
CA THR A 289 0.63 -7.27 -10.07
C THR A 289 0.38 -8.59 -10.80
N ALA A 290 0.09 -8.55 -12.10
CA ALA A 290 -0.19 -9.73 -12.91
C ALA A 290 1.06 -10.59 -13.15
N LEU A 291 2.23 -9.96 -13.30
CA LEU A 291 3.48 -10.65 -13.65
C LEU A 291 4.43 -10.85 -12.45
N GLY A 292 4.24 -10.12 -11.36
CA GLY A 292 5.14 -10.09 -10.20
C GLY A 292 5.26 -11.40 -9.42
N GLY A 293 4.42 -12.39 -9.73
CA GLY A 293 4.42 -13.70 -9.09
C GLY A 293 5.30 -14.77 -9.75
N LEU A 294 6.01 -14.45 -10.84
CA LEU A 294 6.77 -15.45 -11.59
C LEU A 294 7.96 -16.02 -10.79
N PRO A 295 8.15 -17.36 -10.74
CA PRO A 295 9.27 -17.96 -10.01
C PRO A 295 10.63 -17.45 -10.47
N GLY A 296 11.46 -17.00 -9.53
CA GLY A 296 12.78 -16.43 -9.81
C GLY A 296 12.79 -14.91 -10.02
N LEU A 297 11.63 -14.25 -9.98
CA LEU A 297 11.50 -12.80 -9.98
C LEU A 297 11.58 -12.25 -8.55
N GLU A 298 12.54 -11.37 -8.28
CA GLU A 298 12.64 -10.64 -7.01
C GLU A 298 11.80 -9.36 -7.06
N ALA A 299 11.90 -8.61 -8.15
CA ALA A 299 11.12 -7.39 -8.35
C ALA A 299 10.88 -7.10 -9.83
N LEU A 300 9.73 -6.50 -10.11
CA LEU A 300 9.34 -5.99 -11.43
C LEU A 300 8.83 -4.56 -11.27
N LEU A 301 9.32 -3.66 -12.12
CA LEU A 301 8.81 -2.30 -12.26
C LEU A 301 8.58 -2.01 -13.74
N VAL A 302 7.38 -1.58 -14.10
CA VAL A 302 7.06 -1.13 -15.46
C VAL A 302 7.21 0.38 -15.54
N VAL A 303 7.95 0.84 -16.54
CA VAL A 303 8.15 2.26 -16.86
C VAL A 303 7.75 2.54 -18.30
N GLY A 304 7.34 3.77 -18.59
CA GLY A 304 7.14 4.26 -19.95
C GLY A 304 8.32 5.09 -20.40
N LEU A 305 8.71 5.00 -21.66
CA LEU A 305 9.56 5.99 -22.32
C LEU A 305 8.85 6.55 -23.56
N PRO A 306 9.07 7.83 -23.90
CA PRO A 306 8.49 8.43 -25.10
C PRO A 306 8.78 7.58 -26.35
N ASP A 307 7.76 7.36 -27.16
CA ASP A 307 7.82 6.56 -28.36
C ASP A 307 6.90 7.13 -29.45
N PRO A 308 7.35 7.26 -30.70
CA PRO A 308 6.57 7.88 -31.77
C PRO A 308 5.36 7.05 -32.22
N GLU A 309 5.38 5.73 -32.05
CA GLU A 309 4.27 4.84 -32.43
C GLU A 309 3.26 4.71 -31.28
N TRP A 310 3.76 4.55 -30.05
CA TRP A 310 2.92 4.20 -28.90
C TRP A 310 2.57 5.38 -28.01
N GLY A 311 3.18 6.55 -28.20
CA GLY A 311 3.18 7.65 -27.23
C GLY A 311 4.18 7.36 -26.11
N GLU A 312 3.92 6.30 -25.34
CA GLU A 312 4.89 5.69 -24.44
C GLU A 312 5.02 4.19 -24.71
N ARG A 313 6.24 3.73 -24.99
CA ARG A 313 6.55 2.30 -25.01
C ARG A 313 6.77 1.81 -23.58
N LEU A 314 6.11 0.70 -23.25
CA LEU A 314 6.22 0.07 -21.93
C LEU A 314 7.49 -0.77 -21.84
N ILE A 315 8.22 -0.66 -20.73
CA ILE A 315 9.47 -1.37 -20.50
C ILE A 315 9.43 -1.99 -19.10
N GLY A 316 9.70 -3.29 -19.02
CA GLY A 316 9.81 -4.00 -17.75
C GLY A 316 11.25 -4.02 -17.23
N LEU A 317 11.49 -3.40 -16.07
CA LEU A 317 12.73 -3.55 -15.32
C LEU A 317 12.62 -4.77 -14.41
N VAL A 318 13.53 -5.72 -14.57
CA VAL A 318 13.47 -7.06 -13.97
C VAL A 318 14.64 -7.25 -13.04
N LYS A 319 14.37 -7.55 -11.77
CA LYS A 319 15.37 -8.04 -10.84
C LYS A 319 15.18 -9.53 -10.60
N PRO A 320 16.09 -10.38 -11.07
CA PRO A 320 16.06 -11.80 -10.74
C PRO A 320 16.48 -12.05 -9.29
N VAL A 321 15.92 -13.09 -8.67
CA VAL A 321 16.44 -13.66 -7.42
C VAL A 321 17.88 -14.13 -7.65
N PRO A 322 18.82 -13.95 -6.69
CA PRO A 322 20.19 -14.44 -6.83
C PRO A 322 20.26 -15.91 -7.28
N GLY A 323 21.09 -16.19 -8.29
CA GLY A 323 21.23 -17.51 -8.90
C GLY A 323 20.19 -17.84 -9.99
N THR A 324 19.19 -16.97 -10.24
CA THR A 324 18.25 -17.14 -11.34
C THR A 324 18.86 -16.70 -12.66
N ASN A 325 18.69 -17.50 -13.73
CA ASN A 325 19.05 -17.08 -15.08
C ASN A 325 18.09 -15.96 -15.56
N GLY A 326 18.61 -14.73 -15.58
CA GLY A 326 17.83 -13.55 -15.94
C GLY A 326 17.24 -13.58 -17.35
N ASN A 327 17.96 -14.14 -18.34
CA ASN A 327 17.47 -14.22 -19.72
C ASN A 327 16.27 -15.18 -19.83
N MET A 328 16.35 -16.34 -19.18
CA MET A 328 15.20 -17.26 -19.11
C MET A 328 14.01 -16.67 -18.35
N LEU A 329 14.27 -15.86 -17.31
CA LEU A 329 13.21 -15.15 -16.59
C LEU A 329 12.52 -14.12 -17.49
N VAL A 330 13.28 -13.32 -18.23
CA VAL A 330 12.75 -12.33 -19.20
C VAL A 330 11.91 -13.01 -20.29
N GLU A 331 12.35 -14.17 -20.79
CA GLU A 331 11.58 -14.89 -21.81
C GLU A 331 10.23 -15.39 -21.27
N ARG A 332 10.20 -15.92 -20.04
CA ARG A 332 8.94 -16.28 -19.38
C ARG A 332 8.04 -15.07 -19.11
N LEU A 333 8.62 -13.93 -18.73
CA LEU A 333 7.88 -12.67 -18.56
C LEU A 333 7.24 -12.22 -19.88
N ARG A 334 7.98 -12.30 -20.99
CA ARG A 334 7.47 -12.02 -22.33
C ARG A 334 6.29 -12.93 -22.68
N GLN A 335 6.46 -14.24 -22.54
CA GLN A 335 5.39 -15.22 -22.81
C GLN A 335 4.14 -14.99 -21.93
N GLN A 336 4.33 -14.74 -20.63
CA GLN A 336 3.21 -14.46 -19.73
C GLN A 336 2.50 -13.14 -20.09
N SER A 337 3.25 -12.16 -20.59
CA SER A 337 2.67 -10.87 -21.00
C SER A 337 1.79 -10.96 -22.25
N ASP A 338 1.86 -12.04 -23.03
CA ASP A 338 0.98 -12.25 -24.19
C ASP A 338 -0.51 -12.39 -23.79
N GLY A 339 -0.77 -12.81 -22.54
CA GLY A 339 -2.12 -12.84 -21.97
C GLY A 339 -2.68 -11.46 -21.61
N LEU A 340 -1.86 -10.41 -21.61
CA LEU A 340 -2.30 -9.05 -21.30
C LEU A 340 -2.91 -8.37 -22.54
N PRO A 341 -3.78 -7.37 -22.36
CA PRO A 341 -4.24 -6.50 -23.45
C PRO A 341 -3.05 -5.94 -24.25
N PRO A 342 -3.13 -5.80 -25.58
CA PRO A 342 -2.00 -5.38 -26.42
C PRO A 342 -1.28 -4.10 -25.97
N ALA A 343 -2.05 -3.10 -25.50
CA ALA A 343 -1.52 -1.84 -24.98
C ALA A 343 -0.76 -1.99 -23.65
N GLN A 344 -1.01 -3.05 -22.88
CA GLN A 344 -0.37 -3.31 -21.58
C GLN A 344 0.88 -4.19 -21.69
N ARG A 345 1.25 -4.64 -22.90
CA ARG A 345 2.40 -5.53 -23.09
C ARG A 345 3.71 -4.73 -23.10
N PRO A 346 4.65 -4.98 -22.18
CA PRO A 346 5.99 -4.40 -22.27
C PRO A 346 6.64 -4.75 -23.60
N LYS A 347 7.11 -3.73 -24.32
CA LYS A 347 7.78 -3.86 -25.62
C LYS A 347 9.25 -4.27 -25.44
N GLN A 348 9.82 -3.95 -24.29
CA GLN A 348 11.20 -4.29 -23.94
C GLN A 348 11.34 -4.69 -22.47
N TRP A 349 12.42 -5.39 -22.18
CA TRP A 349 12.74 -5.92 -20.86
C TRP A 349 14.21 -5.67 -20.55
N TRP A 350 14.50 -5.19 -19.35
CA TRP A 350 15.85 -4.88 -18.88
C TRP A 350 16.13 -5.59 -17.57
N ILE A 351 17.21 -6.37 -17.52
CA ILE A 351 17.69 -6.95 -16.26
C ILE A 351 18.37 -5.83 -15.46
N CYS A 352 17.83 -5.52 -14.29
CA CYS A 352 18.29 -4.45 -13.41
C CYS A 352 18.54 -5.02 -12.00
N PRO A 353 19.76 -5.51 -11.72
CA PRO A 353 20.10 -6.07 -10.40
C PRO A 353 20.00 -5.05 -9.26
N GLU A 354 20.16 -3.77 -9.56
CA GLU A 354 20.09 -2.67 -8.58
C GLU A 354 18.65 -2.24 -8.24
N LEU A 355 17.65 -2.78 -8.96
CA LEU A 355 16.25 -2.39 -8.80
C LEU A 355 15.79 -2.55 -7.35
N ALA A 356 15.33 -1.44 -6.77
CA ALA A 356 14.92 -1.38 -5.38
C ALA A 356 13.90 -0.26 -5.14
N THR A 357 13.04 -0.49 -4.15
CA THR A 357 12.20 0.55 -3.57
C THR A 357 13.00 1.47 -2.67
N ASN A 358 12.42 2.60 -2.27
CA ASN A 358 12.98 3.42 -1.21
C ASN A 358 12.92 2.68 0.17
N PRO A 359 13.52 3.24 1.25
CA PRO A 359 13.47 2.62 2.58
C PRO A 359 12.06 2.40 3.14
N GLN A 360 11.05 3.09 2.62
CA GLN A 360 9.64 2.92 3.00
C GLN A 360 8.92 1.86 2.15
N GLY A 361 9.62 1.14 1.28
CA GLY A 361 9.04 0.12 0.41
C GLY A 361 8.29 0.67 -0.79
N LYS A 362 8.43 1.96 -1.13
CA LYS A 362 7.75 2.59 -2.26
C LYS A 362 8.63 2.66 -3.51
N TRP A 363 8.03 2.41 -4.68
CA TRP A 363 8.67 2.61 -5.97
C TRP A 363 8.85 4.10 -6.28
N GLN A 364 10.03 4.44 -6.81
CA GLN A 364 10.34 5.77 -7.33
C GLN A 364 10.40 5.70 -8.87
N ARG A 365 9.25 5.57 -9.52
CA ARG A 365 9.17 5.27 -10.97
C ARG A 365 9.95 6.27 -11.83
N LYS A 366 9.85 7.57 -11.54
CA LYS A 366 10.61 8.63 -12.23
C LYS A 366 12.14 8.46 -12.11
N ARG A 367 12.63 8.03 -10.94
CA ARG A 367 14.06 7.75 -10.74
C ARG A 367 14.51 6.59 -11.64
N TRP A 368 13.74 5.51 -11.69
CA TRP A 368 14.06 4.35 -12.51
C TRP A 368 13.91 4.62 -14.01
N GLN A 369 12.96 5.48 -14.39
CA GLN A 369 12.83 5.99 -15.75
C GLN A 369 14.08 6.81 -16.16
N ALA A 370 14.55 7.71 -15.30
CA ALA A 370 15.79 8.47 -15.55
C ALA A 370 17.03 7.56 -15.59
N TRP A 371 17.10 6.56 -14.71
CA TRP A 371 18.15 5.54 -14.77
C TRP A 371 18.13 4.83 -16.13
N LEU A 372 16.96 4.38 -16.59
CA LEU A 372 16.84 3.67 -17.86
C LEU A 372 17.24 4.54 -19.06
N GLN A 373 16.82 5.80 -19.09
CA GLN A 373 17.25 6.76 -20.12
C GLN A 373 18.77 6.87 -20.18
N SER A 374 19.44 6.93 -19.02
CA SER A 374 20.91 6.98 -18.96
C SER A 374 21.58 5.71 -19.48
N GLN A 375 20.93 4.54 -19.36
CA GLN A 375 21.44 3.30 -19.91
C GLN A 375 21.28 3.25 -21.44
N GLU A 376 20.13 3.69 -21.98
CA GLU A 376 19.89 3.73 -23.43
C GLU A 376 20.85 4.69 -24.14
N SER A 377 21.17 5.83 -23.54
CA SER A 377 22.18 6.76 -24.06
C SER A 377 23.59 6.15 -24.09
N ARG A 378 23.93 5.26 -23.15
CA ARG A 378 25.24 4.58 -23.13
C ARG A 378 25.33 3.44 -24.16
N GLN A 379 24.20 2.79 -24.46
CA GLN A 379 24.11 1.75 -25.50
C GLN A 379 23.98 2.32 -26.92
N SER A 380 23.71 3.63 -27.05
CA SER A 380 23.65 4.35 -28.32
C SER A 380 24.88 5.27 -28.47
N PRO A 381 26.11 4.74 -28.61
CA PRO A 381 27.20 5.58 -29.08
C PRO A 381 26.88 5.99 -30.52
N GLU A 382 26.94 7.29 -30.77
CA GLU A 382 26.68 7.97 -32.03
C GLU A 382 27.08 7.16 -33.27
N SER A 383 26.08 6.78 -34.06
CA SER A 383 26.18 6.72 -35.52
C SER A 383 26.19 8.15 -36.09
N HIS A 384 27.20 8.94 -35.72
CA HIS A 384 27.51 10.20 -36.39
C HIS A 384 28.93 10.05 -36.93
N GLY A 385 28.98 9.60 -38.19
CA GLY A 385 30.18 9.66 -39.01
C GLY A 385 30.45 11.07 -39.53
#